data_AF-A0A929FPJ7-F1
#
_entry.id   AF-A0A929FPJ7-F1
#
_cell.length_a   1.000
_cell.length_b   1.000
_cell.length_c   1.000
_cell.angle_alpha   90.00
_cell.angle_beta   90.00
_cell.angle_gamma   90.00
#
_symmetry.space_group_name_H-M   'P 1'
#
loop_
_entity.id
_entity.type
_entity.pdbx_description
1 polymer ?
#
loop_
_entity_poly.entity_id
_entity_poly.type
_entity_poly.pdbx_seq_one_letter_code
_entity_poly.pdbx_strand_id
1 'polypeptide(L)'
;MLSFTEVMIRNCVERLQAAYCQTYGNVKPDYAELIGWVANVALGQIANSDALYHNVEHTILVTLVGQEVLRGKQICEGCISCEDWLHSIISWLCHDIGYVRGICQDDRKDQRLYAIGLERMMIALPQEATDASLTPYHVDRGKLFIKEYFGSHPLINVDVVKCNIELTRFPVPANDYYKDTENYPGLTRAADLIGQLSDLRYLKKIPALFYEFKETGANKTLGYRNPGDLRRNFPYFYRNVVFKYIQPALNYLKVTEAGQQIIANLHANVFQVEQENRTNTVMVR
;
A
#
# COMPACT_ATOMS: atom_id res chain seq x y z
N MET A 1 -7.33 26.03 -12.28
CA MET A 1 -7.95 25.40 -11.11
C MET A 1 -6.85 24.62 -10.40
N LEU A 2 -6.67 24.76 -9.08
CA LEU A 2 -5.64 24.04 -8.34
C LEU A 2 -6.11 22.60 -8.06
N SER A 3 -5.37 21.59 -8.53
CA SER A 3 -5.61 20.18 -8.20
C SER A 3 -4.66 19.74 -7.09
N PHE A 4 -5.19 19.46 -5.89
CA PHE A 4 -4.37 18.95 -4.78
C PHE A 4 -3.76 17.59 -5.09
N THR A 5 -4.47 16.75 -5.85
CA THR A 5 -3.97 15.45 -6.30
C THR A 5 -2.73 15.60 -7.18
N GLU A 6 -2.75 16.51 -8.16
CA GLU A 6 -1.58 16.78 -9.00
C GLU A 6 -0.38 17.29 -8.19
N VAL A 7 -0.61 18.12 -7.18
CA VAL A 7 0.46 18.60 -6.28
C VAL A 7 1.06 17.46 -5.47
N MET A 8 0.24 16.55 -4.93
CA MET A 8 0.72 15.37 -4.20
C MET A 8 1.54 14.44 -5.09
N ILE A 9 1.05 14.15 -6.30
CA ILE A 9 1.74 13.29 -7.26
C ILE A 9 3.10 13.88 -7.63
N ARG A 10 3.14 15.17 -8.00
CA ARG A 10 4.39 15.86 -8.35
C ARG A 10 5.39 15.81 -7.18
N ASN A 11 4.95 16.10 -5.96
CA ASN A 11 5.83 16.05 -4.80
C ASN A 11 6.34 14.63 -4.53
N CYS A 12 5.51 13.60 -4.71
CA CYS A 12 5.95 12.21 -4.59
C CYS A 12 7.04 11.90 -5.61
N VAL A 13 6.82 12.21 -6.89
CA VAL A 13 7.79 12.02 -7.98
C VAL A 13 9.13 12.68 -7.67
N GLU A 14 9.11 13.98 -7.30
CA GLU A 14 10.33 14.73 -6.95
C GLU A 14 11.11 14.07 -5.80
N ARG A 15 10.41 13.57 -4.78
CA ARG A 15 11.03 12.89 -3.64
C ARG A 15 11.63 11.54 -4.01
N LEU A 16 10.97 10.77 -4.88
CA LEU A 16 11.48 9.48 -5.36
C LEU A 16 12.76 9.66 -6.19
N GLN A 17 12.74 10.62 -7.11
CA GLN A 17 13.89 10.94 -7.97
C GLN A 17 15.07 11.46 -7.14
N ALA A 18 14.81 12.39 -6.21
CA ALA A 18 15.85 12.91 -5.33
C ALA A 18 16.48 11.80 -4.46
N ALA A 19 15.68 10.88 -3.93
CA ALA A 19 16.17 9.77 -3.12
C ALA A 19 17.02 8.78 -3.93
N TYR A 20 16.63 8.49 -5.17
CA TYR A 20 17.43 7.67 -6.08
C TYR A 20 18.80 8.31 -6.32
N CYS A 21 18.82 9.59 -6.74
CA CYS A 21 20.06 10.32 -6.99
C CYS A 21 20.94 10.44 -5.74
N GLN A 22 20.34 10.61 -4.55
CA GLN A 22 21.10 10.66 -3.29
C GLN A 22 21.76 9.32 -2.94
N THR A 23 21.12 8.20 -3.28
CA THR A 23 21.59 6.85 -2.91
C THR A 23 22.57 6.30 -3.94
N TYR A 24 22.33 6.53 -5.22
CA TYR A 24 23.06 5.90 -6.33
C TYR A 24 23.89 6.88 -7.17
N GLY A 25 23.78 8.19 -6.93
CA GLY A 25 24.43 9.20 -7.76
C GLY A 25 23.99 9.10 -9.21
N ASN A 26 24.95 9.02 -10.13
CA ASN A 26 24.71 8.90 -11.57
C ASN A 26 24.69 7.43 -12.07
N VAL A 27 24.61 6.44 -11.19
CA VAL A 27 24.49 5.04 -11.60
C VAL A 27 23.08 4.81 -12.17
N LYS A 28 23.00 4.37 -13.43
CA LYS A 28 21.73 4.12 -14.16
C LYS A 28 20.75 5.28 -14.03
N PRO A 29 21.08 6.45 -14.60
CA PRO A 29 20.29 7.67 -14.43
C PRO A 29 18.89 7.56 -15.06
N ASP A 30 18.72 6.66 -16.02
CA ASP A 30 17.44 6.29 -16.64
C ASP A 30 16.43 5.75 -15.62
N TYR A 31 16.86 5.21 -14.47
CA TYR A 31 15.96 4.68 -13.45
C TYR A 31 15.22 5.79 -12.69
N ALA A 32 15.85 6.97 -12.49
CA ALA A 32 15.19 8.11 -11.88
C ALA A 32 14.08 8.67 -12.79
N GLU A 33 14.32 8.74 -14.10
CA GLU A 33 13.28 9.15 -15.06
C GLU A 33 12.18 8.09 -15.16
N LEU A 34 12.56 6.81 -15.21
CA LEU A 34 11.63 5.70 -15.25
C LEU A 34 10.69 5.71 -14.02
N ILE A 35 11.22 5.92 -12.82
CA ILE A 35 10.37 5.94 -11.62
C ILE A 35 9.43 7.15 -11.59
N GLY A 36 9.87 8.29 -12.12
CA GLY A 36 9.01 9.46 -12.31
C GLY A 36 7.84 9.15 -13.26
N TRP A 37 8.11 8.47 -14.38
CA TRP A 37 7.06 8.02 -15.29
C TRP A 37 6.10 7.02 -14.64
N VAL A 38 6.62 5.95 -14.00
CA VAL A 38 5.78 4.94 -13.34
C VAL A 38 4.90 5.57 -12.25
N ALA A 39 5.45 6.46 -11.43
CA ALA A 39 4.69 7.13 -10.39
C ALA A 39 3.55 7.99 -10.95
N ASN A 40 3.78 8.73 -12.04
CA ASN A 40 2.72 9.49 -12.71
C ASN A 40 1.63 8.57 -13.29
N VAL A 41 2.02 7.44 -13.90
CA VAL A 41 1.06 6.46 -14.42
C VAL A 41 0.23 5.85 -13.29
N ALA A 42 0.88 5.25 -12.29
CA ALA A 42 0.20 4.53 -11.23
C ALA A 42 -0.69 5.45 -10.40
N LEU A 43 -0.16 6.58 -9.91
CA LEU A 43 -0.93 7.52 -9.11
C LEU A 43 -2.00 8.25 -9.93
N GLY A 44 -1.74 8.49 -11.22
CA GLY A 44 -2.74 9.04 -12.14
C GLY A 44 -3.92 8.11 -12.37
N GLN A 45 -3.69 6.79 -12.44
CA GLN A 45 -4.77 5.79 -12.50
C GLN A 45 -5.52 5.72 -11.17
N ILE A 46 -4.81 5.66 -10.03
CA ILE A 46 -5.41 5.62 -8.70
C ILE A 46 -6.22 6.88 -8.40
N ALA A 47 -5.83 8.03 -8.96
CA ALA A 47 -6.61 9.28 -8.85
C ALA A 47 -8.01 9.20 -9.48
N ASN A 48 -8.25 8.25 -10.37
CA ASN A 48 -9.57 8.03 -10.98
C ASN A 48 -10.44 7.04 -10.18
N SER A 49 -9.94 6.47 -9.09
CA SER A 49 -10.69 5.58 -8.22
C SER A 49 -11.66 6.33 -7.33
N ASP A 50 -12.84 5.74 -7.11
CA ASP A 50 -13.82 6.18 -6.12
C ASP A 50 -13.78 5.37 -4.81
N ALA A 51 -12.72 4.56 -4.60
CA ALA A 51 -12.42 3.95 -3.30
C ALA A 51 -12.12 5.04 -2.25
N LEU A 52 -12.69 4.90 -1.07
CA LEU A 52 -12.65 5.95 -0.03
C LEU A 52 -11.30 6.03 0.69
N TYR A 53 -10.65 4.89 0.93
CA TYR A 53 -9.44 4.74 1.71
C TYR A 53 -8.22 4.43 0.84
N HIS A 54 -8.31 3.41 -0.02
CA HIS A 54 -7.21 2.97 -0.90
C HIS A 54 -7.09 3.91 -2.11
N ASN A 55 -6.53 5.08 -1.86
CA ASN A 55 -6.45 6.21 -2.80
C ASN A 55 -5.01 6.74 -2.94
N VAL A 56 -4.83 7.80 -3.73
CA VAL A 56 -3.52 8.41 -4.04
C VAL A 56 -2.72 8.74 -2.78
N GLU A 57 -3.38 9.26 -1.75
CA GLU A 57 -2.70 9.64 -0.51
C GLU A 57 -2.15 8.41 0.21
N HIS A 58 -2.95 7.34 0.32
CA HIS A 58 -2.51 6.08 0.92
C HIS A 58 -1.33 5.49 0.14
N THR A 59 -1.42 5.41 -1.19
CA THR A 59 -0.34 4.86 -2.03
C THR A 59 0.96 5.66 -1.90
N ILE A 60 0.88 6.99 -1.85
CA ILE A 60 2.05 7.86 -1.63
C ILE A 60 2.67 7.59 -0.26
N LEU A 61 1.87 7.50 0.80
CA LEU A 61 2.36 7.22 2.16
C LEU A 61 3.08 5.87 2.23
N VAL A 62 2.48 4.81 1.69
CA VAL A 62 3.08 3.47 1.63
C VAL A 62 4.40 3.50 0.86
N THR A 63 4.42 4.14 -0.32
CA THR A 63 5.62 4.24 -1.17
C THR A 63 6.76 4.97 -0.45
N LEU A 64 6.47 6.07 0.23
CA LEU A 64 7.49 6.85 0.93
C LEU A 64 8.00 6.15 2.19
N VAL A 65 7.15 5.39 2.90
CA VAL A 65 7.60 4.51 3.99
C VAL A 65 8.49 3.41 3.44
N GLY A 66 8.12 2.77 2.33
CA GLY A 66 8.92 1.74 1.67
C GLY A 66 10.29 2.25 1.25
N GLN A 67 10.35 3.45 0.66
CA GLN A 67 11.61 4.11 0.34
C GLN A 67 12.48 4.33 1.59
N GLU A 68 11.88 4.75 2.70
CA GLU A 68 12.63 4.97 3.95
C GLU A 68 13.10 3.65 4.57
N VAL A 69 12.32 2.57 4.43
CA VAL A 69 12.75 1.21 4.79
C VAL A 69 13.96 0.78 3.96
N LEU A 70 13.96 1.01 2.63
CA LEU A 70 15.13 0.71 1.78
C LEU A 70 16.35 1.54 2.14
N ARG A 71 16.15 2.83 2.45
CA ARG A 71 17.24 3.69 2.91
C ARG A 71 17.87 3.14 4.20
N GLY A 72 17.05 2.74 5.16
CA GLY A 72 17.51 2.10 6.38
C GLY A 72 18.22 0.77 6.12
N LYS A 73 17.68 -0.07 5.24
CA LYS A 73 18.31 -1.34 4.83
C LYS A 73 19.67 -1.10 4.15
N GLN A 74 19.78 -0.10 3.28
CA GLN A 74 21.04 0.29 2.65
C GLN A 74 22.08 0.73 3.69
N ILE A 75 21.67 1.44 4.74
CA ILE A 75 22.57 1.86 5.83
C ILE A 75 23.01 0.65 6.68
N CYS A 76 22.08 -0.26 7.01
CA CYS A 76 22.36 -1.40 7.87
C CYS A 76 23.17 -2.50 7.19
N GLU A 77 22.88 -2.79 5.93
CA GLU A 77 23.38 -3.98 5.22
C GLU A 77 24.25 -3.64 4.00
N GLY A 78 24.12 -2.42 3.45
CA GLY A 78 24.71 -2.05 2.17
C GLY A 78 24.09 -2.77 0.97
N CYS A 79 24.66 -2.52 -0.21
CA CYS A 79 24.50 -3.36 -1.39
C CYS A 79 23.07 -3.58 -1.96
N ILE A 80 22.10 -2.69 -1.72
CA ILE A 80 20.83 -2.73 -2.47
C ILE A 80 21.10 -2.26 -3.91
N SER A 81 20.87 -3.12 -4.89
CA SER A 81 21.05 -2.76 -6.30
C SER A 81 20.05 -1.71 -6.78
N CYS A 82 20.39 -0.97 -7.83
CA CYS A 82 19.46 -0.03 -8.47
C CYS A 82 18.19 -0.75 -8.95
N GLU A 83 18.33 -1.99 -9.42
CA GLU A 83 17.22 -2.86 -9.82
C GLU A 83 16.31 -3.19 -8.66
N ASP A 84 16.85 -3.67 -7.54
CA ASP A 84 16.03 -4.03 -6.38
C ASP A 84 15.27 -2.82 -5.84
N TRP A 85 15.94 -1.66 -5.80
CA TRP A 85 15.30 -0.41 -5.43
C TRP A 85 14.17 -0.06 -6.39
N LEU A 86 14.44 -0.07 -7.71
CA LEU A 86 13.45 0.25 -8.74
C LEU A 86 12.22 -0.64 -8.63
N HIS A 87 12.39 -1.97 -8.62
CA HIS A 87 11.26 -2.89 -8.58
C HIS A 87 10.48 -2.78 -7.27
N SER A 88 11.16 -2.51 -6.15
CA SER A 88 10.48 -2.27 -4.87
C SER A 88 9.61 -1.02 -4.90
N ILE A 89 10.11 0.11 -5.43
CA ILE A 89 9.31 1.34 -5.55
C ILE A 89 8.14 1.17 -6.51
N ILE A 90 8.33 0.50 -7.65
CA ILE A 90 7.24 0.16 -8.58
C ILE A 90 6.18 -0.70 -7.86
N SER A 91 6.60 -1.64 -7.02
CA SER A 91 5.69 -2.50 -6.27
C SER A 91 4.82 -1.70 -5.31
N TRP A 92 5.39 -0.74 -4.57
CA TRP A 92 4.59 0.13 -3.70
C TRP A 92 3.68 1.09 -4.45
N LEU A 93 4.14 1.66 -5.56
CA LEU A 93 3.29 2.51 -6.40
C LEU A 93 2.08 1.75 -6.95
N CYS A 94 2.20 0.43 -7.13
CA CYS A 94 1.19 -0.39 -7.77
C CYS A 94 0.49 -1.39 -6.85
N HIS A 95 0.79 -1.45 -5.54
CA HIS A 95 0.24 -2.49 -4.67
C HIS A 95 -1.29 -2.50 -4.62
N ASP A 96 -1.91 -1.32 -4.67
CA ASP A 96 -3.35 -1.09 -4.69
C ASP A 96 -3.92 -0.74 -6.06
N ILE A 97 -3.11 -0.76 -7.12
CA ILE A 97 -3.58 -0.36 -8.46
C ILE A 97 -4.80 -1.18 -8.90
N GLY A 98 -4.90 -2.44 -8.45
CA GLY A 98 -5.99 -3.34 -8.80
C GLY A 98 -7.37 -2.96 -8.29
N TYR A 99 -7.48 -1.96 -7.39
CA TYR A 99 -8.76 -1.35 -7.03
C TYR A 99 -9.39 -0.61 -8.21
N VAL A 100 -8.58 -0.01 -9.09
CA VAL A 100 -9.07 0.89 -10.13
C VAL A 100 -9.84 0.12 -11.20
N ARG A 101 -11.08 0.51 -11.47
CA ARG A 101 -11.88 -0.06 -12.57
C ARG A 101 -11.38 0.42 -13.94
N GLY A 102 -11.26 -0.50 -14.88
CA GLY A 102 -10.94 -0.21 -16.28
C GLY A 102 -9.48 -0.05 -16.62
N ILE A 103 -8.58 -0.52 -15.75
CA ILE A 103 -7.14 -0.53 -16.02
C ILE A 103 -6.67 -1.81 -16.70
N CYS A 104 -7.43 -2.90 -16.57
CA CYS A 104 -7.09 -4.18 -17.19
C CYS A 104 -7.70 -4.23 -18.60
N GLN A 105 -7.01 -4.86 -19.56
CA GLN A 105 -7.41 -4.91 -20.97
C GLN A 105 -8.81 -5.51 -21.17
N ASP A 106 -9.16 -6.52 -20.37
CA ASP A 106 -10.44 -7.22 -20.46
C ASP A 106 -11.60 -6.49 -19.76
N ASP A 107 -11.35 -5.40 -18.99
CA ASP A 107 -12.41 -4.65 -18.32
C ASP A 107 -13.39 -4.02 -19.33
N ARG A 108 -14.70 -4.25 -19.13
CA ARG A 108 -15.80 -3.72 -19.97
C ARG A 108 -16.68 -2.80 -19.13
N LYS A 109 -16.32 -1.52 -19.08
CA LYS A 109 -16.99 -0.48 -18.25
C LYS A 109 -18.48 -0.34 -18.58
N ASP A 110 -18.82 -0.39 -19.86
CA ASP A 110 -20.18 -0.33 -20.40
C ASP A 110 -21.09 -1.47 -19.88
N GLN A 111 -20.50 -2.65 -19.67
CA GLN A 111 -21.19 -3.83 -19.15
C GLN A 111 -21.02 -4.01 -17.64
N ARG A 112 -20.24 -3.14 -16.99
CA ARG A 112 -19.81 -3.25 -15.59
C ARG A 112 -19.17 -4.61 -15.27
N LEU A 113 -18.45 -5.19 -16.24
CA LEU A 113 -17.71 -6.43 -16.09
C LEU A 113 -16.22 -6.12 -15.95
N TYR A 114 -15.59 -6.62 -14.89
CA TYR A 114 -14.20 -6.32 -14.57
C TYR A 114 -13.42 -7.61 -14.36
N ALA A 115 -12.22 -7.72 -14.92
CA ALA A 115 -11.36 -8.88 -14.76
C ALA A 115 -11.01 -9.10 -13.29
N ILE A 116 -10.88 -10.34 -12.81
CA ILE A 116 -10.46 -10.56 -11.41
C ILE A 116 -8.96 -10.89 -11.28
N GLY A 117 -8.20 -10.80 -12.38
CA GLY A 117 -6.76 -11.08 -12.40
C GLY A 117 -6.38 -12.56 -12.46
N LEU A 118 -7.37 -13.45 -12.54
CA LEU A 118 -7.20 -14.89 -12.63
C LEU A 118 -7.78 -15.40 -13.95
N GLU A 119 -6.90 -15.83 -14.86
CA GLU A 119 -7.24 -16.28 -16.21
C GLU A 119 -8.12 -15.25 -16.95
N ARG A 120 -9.30 -15.66 -17.44
CA ARG A 120 -10.31 -14.80 -18.08
C ARG A 120 -11.55 -14.59 -17.21
N MET A 121 -11.42 -14.83 -15.91
CA MET A 121 -12.55 -14.67 -15.00
C MET A 121 -12.84 -13.18 -14.78
N MET A 122 -14.13 -12.86 -14.69
CA MET A 122 -14.62 -11.51 -14.51
C MET A 122 -15.70 -11.47 -13.43
N ILE A 123 -15.91 -10.30 -12.83
CA ILE A 123 -17.01 -10.01 -11.92
C ILE A 123 -17.88 -8.89 -12.48
N ALA A 124 -19.19 -9.04 -12.34
CA ALA A 124 -20.15 -7.96 -12.59
C ALA A 124 -20.32 -7.14 -11.32
N LEU A 125 -20.15 -5.83 -11.41
CA LEU A 125 -20.42 -4.92 -10.30
C LEU A 125 -21.76 -4.18 -10.51
N PRO A 126 -22.54 -3.95 -9.44
CA PRO A 126 -23.75 -3.14 -9.51
C PRO A 126 -23.40 -1.67 -9.79
N GLN A 127 -24.40 -0.88 -10.18
CA GLN A 127 -24.19 0.53 -10.54
C GLN A 127 -23.73 1.37 -9.35
N GLU A 128 -24.14 0.97 -8.15
CA GLU A 128 -23.91 1.65 -6.88
C GLU A 128 -22.58 1.24 -6.24
N ALA A 129 -21.87 0.26 -6.80
CA ALA A 129 -20.56 -0.16 -6.31
C ALA A 129 -19.50 0.90 -6.58
N THR A 130 -18.55 1.01 -5.66
CA THR A 130 -17.30 1.74 -5.83
C THR A 130 -16.18 0.78 -6.22
N ASP A 131 -14.99 1.32 -6.47
CA ASP A 131 -13.75 0.56 -6.67
C ASP A 131 -13.40 -0.30 -5.44
N ALA A 132 -13.93 0.01 -4.25
CA ALA A 132 -13.77 -0.81 -3.05
C ALA A 132 -14.37 -2.23 -3.21
N SER A 133 -15.37 -2.42 -4.08
CA SER A 133 -15.88 -3.75 -4.40
C SER A 133 -14.82 -4.69 -4.98
N LEU A 134 -13.70 -4.16 -5.49
CA LEU A 134 -12.59 -4.95 -6.03
C LEU A 134 -11.53 -5.35 -5.00
N THR A 135 -11.67 -4.99 -3.72
CA THR A 135 -10.74 -5.43 -2.64
C THR A 135 -10.44 -6.93 -2.67
N PRO A 136 -11.39 -7.86 -2.89
CA PRO A 136 -11.05 -9.29 -2.91
C PRO A 136 -10.10 -9.71 -4.04
N TYR A 137 -9.99 -8.88 -5.09
CA TYR A 137 -9.28 -9.17 -6.32
C TYR A 137 -8.11 -8.22 -6.59
N HIS A 138 -7.92 -7.17 -5.77
CA HIS A 138 -6.98 -6.09 -6.07
C HIS A 138 -5.53 -6.58 -6.28
N VAL A 139 -5.05 -7.56 -5.50
CA VAL A 139 -3.69 -8.12 -5.69
C VAL A 139 -3.56 -8.81 -7.05
N ASP A 140 -4.53 -9.67 -7.40
CA ASP A 140 -4.50 -10.40 -8.67
C ASP A 140 -4.71 -9.47 -9.87
N ARG A 141 -5.63 -8.52 -9.76
CA ARG A 141 -5.83 -7.44 -10.75
C ARG A 141 -4.58 -6.57 -10.90
N GLY A 142 -3.92 -6.22 -9.80
CA GLY A 142 -2.69 -5.43 -9.82
C GLY A 142 -1.58 -6.16 -10.58
N LYS A 143 -1.38 -7.45 -10.30
CA LYS A 143 -0.42 -8.29 -11.05
C LYS A 143 -0.78 -8.41 -12.53
N LEU A 144 -2.07 -8.50 -12.87
CA LEU A 144 -2.54 -8.50 -14.26
C LEU A 144 -2.17 -7.18 -14.95
N PHE A 145 -2.47 -6.04 -14.33
CA PHE A 145 -2.10 -4.71 -14.82
C PHE A 145 -0.58 -4.59 -15.04
N ILE A 146 0.24 -5.04 -14.09
CA ILE A 146 1.70 -5.01 -14.24
C ILE A 146 2.15 -5.78 -15.48
N LYS A 147 1.58 -6.97 -15.71
CA LYS A 147 1.89 -7.79 -16.88
C LYS A 147 1.45 -7.12 -18.17
N GLU A 148 0.23 -6.58 -18.22
CA GLU A 148 -0.35 -5.97 -19.43
C GLU A 148 0.31 -4.65 -19.80
N TYR A 149 0.63 -3.82 -18.80
CA TYR A 149 1.13 -2.45 -19.02
C TYR A 149 2.66 -2.40 -19.11
N PHE A 150 3.38 -3.16 -18.28
CA PHE A 150 4.85 -3.13 -18.21
C PHE A 150 5.53 -4.38 -18.80
N GLY A 151 4.77 -5.37 -19.29
CA GLY A 151 5.31 -6.68 -19.71
C GLY A 151 6.36 -6.66 -20.82
N SER A 152 6.40 -5.60 -21.64
CA SER A 152 7.41 -5.42 -22.70
C SER A 152 8.49 -4.39 -22.33
N HIS A 153 8.49 -3.84 -21.11
CA HIS A 153 9.42 -2.79 -20.74
C HIS A 153 10.80 -3.38 -20.38
N PRO A 154 11.90 -2.96 -21.04
CA PRO A 154 13.19 -3.65 -20.93
C PRO A 154 13.86 -3.54 -19.56
N LEU A 155 13.49 -2.53 -18.78
CA LEU A 155 14.07 -2.27 -17.45
C LEU A 155 13.20 -2.76 -16.28
N ILE A 156 11.99 -3.27 -16.56
CA ILE A 156 11.06 -3.70 -15.51
C ILE A 156 10.88 -5.22 -15.60
N ASN A 157 11.43 -5.91 -14.62
CA ASN A 157 11.13 -7.30 -14.35
C ASN A 157 9.77 -7.42 -13.67
N VAL A 158 8.74 -7.71 -14.48
CA VAL A 158 7.36 -7.82 -14.01
C VAL A 158 7.16 -8.94 -12.98
N ASP A 159 7.93 -10.02 -13.03
CA ASP A 159 7.76 -11.13 -12.10
C ASP A 159 8.26 -10.77 -10.69
N VAL A 160 9.33 -9.98 -10.57
CA VAL A 160 9.77 -9.43 -9.28
C VAL A 160 8.69 -8.52 -8.68
N VAL A 161 8.14 -7.60 -9.48
CA VAL A 161 7.07 -6.69 -9.04
C VAL A 161 5.83 -7.47 -8.59
N LYS A 162 5.42 -8.48 -9.36
CA LYS A 162 4.29 -9.33 -9.01
C LYS A 162 4.52 -10.12 -7.73
N CYS A 163 5.72 -10.66 -7.52
CA CYS A 163 6.09 -11.34 -6.28
C CYS A 163 6.02 -10.39 -5.08
N ASN A 164 6.49 -9.15 -5.24
CA ASN A 164 6.41 -8.15 -4.18
C ASN A 164 4.97 -7.79 -3.81
N ILE A 165 4.13 -7.52 -4.82
CA ILE A 165 2.70 -7.21 -4.64
C ILE A 165 1.94 -8.38 -4.02
N GLU A 166 2.30 -9.64 -4.31
CA GLU A 166 1.59 -10.80 -3.76
C GLU A 166 1.49 -10.78 -2.22
N LEU A 167 2.54 -10.32 -1.53
CA LEU A 167 2.56 -10.34 -0.07
C LEU A 167 1.70 -9.25 0.58
N THR A 168 1.15 -8.30 -0.17
CA THR A 168 0.18 -7.32 0.38
C THR A 168 -1.23 -7.91 0.55
N ARG A 169 -1.46 -9.16 0.12
CA ARG A 169 -2.74 -9.84 0.29
C ARG A 169 -3.16 -9.88 1.76
N PHE A 170 -4.35 -9.35 2.04
CA PHE A 170 -4.94 -9.33 3.37
C PHE A 170 -6.39 -9.87 3.36
N PRO A 171 -6.79 -10.73 4.32
CA PRO A 171 -5.99 -11.34 5.39
C PRO A 171 -4.82 -12.17 4.87
N VAL A 172 -3.70 -12.16 5.59
CA VAL A 172 -2.48 -12.88 5.18
C VAL A 172 -2.78 -14.39 5.14
N PRO A 173 -2.60 -15.06 3.99
CA PRO A 173 -2.87 -16.50 3.92
C PRO A 173 -1.91 -17.32 4.79
N ALA A 174 -2.37 -18.50 5.22
CA ALA A 174 -1.67 -19.29 6.26
C ALA A 174 -0.41 -20.04 5.80
N ASN A 175 -0.08 -20.02 4.50
CA ASN A 175 1.05 -20.80 3.98
C ASN A 175 2.41 -20.18 4.34
N ASP A 176 3.48 -20.97 4.23
CA ASP A 176 4.83 -20.55 4.61
C ASP A 176 5.41 -19.44 3.73
N TYR A 177 4.98 -19.36 2.47
CA TYR A 177 5.41 -18.30 1.55
C TYR A 177 5.07 -16.90 2.08
N TYR A 178 3.92 -16.72 2.73
CA TYR A 178 3.54 -15.44 3.32
C TYR A 178 4.19 -15.14 4.68
N LYS A 179 5.08 -16.01 5.19
CA LYS A 179 5.81 -15.73 6.45
C LYS A 179 7.03 -14.83 6.24
N ASP A 180 7.46 -14.58 5.01
CA ASP A 180 8.61 -13.73 4.71
C ASP A 180 8.42 -12.29 5.22
N THR A 181 9.40 -11.80 5.97
CA THR A 181 9.45 -10.45 6.54
C THR A 181 10.75 -9.71 6.24
N GLU A 182 11.71 -10.39 5.61
CA GLU A 182 13.09 -9.90 5.46
C GLU A 182 13.40 -9.53 4.00
N ASN A 183 12.84 -10.25 3.03
CA ASN A 183 13.06 -9.99 1.62
C ASN A 183 12.09 -8.92 1.09
N TYR A 184 12.33 -8.43 -0.14
CA TYR A 184 11.55 -7.34 -0.74
C TYR A 184 10.03 -7.56 -0.74
N PRO A 185 9.49 -8.77 -0.94
CA PRO A 185 8.05 -8.99 -0.80
C PRO A 185 7.56 -8.80 0.64
N GLY A 186 8.28 -9.34 1.62
CA GLY A 186 7.99 -9.12 3.04
C GLY A 186 8.06 -7.63 3.44
N LEU A 187 9.07 -6.91 2.95
CA LEU A 187 9.20 -5.45 3.15
C LEU A 187 8.13 -4.66 2.41
N THR A 188 7.62 -5.17 1.28
CA THR A 188 6.52 -4.54 0.54
C THR A 188 5.26 -4.50 1.40
N ARG A 189 4.88 -5.66 1.96
CA ARG A 189 3.80 -5.75 2.96
C ARG A 189 4.08 -4.90 4.19
N ALA A 190 5.31 -4.90 4.69
CA ALA A 190 5.62 -4.17 5.91
C ALA A 190 5.41 -2.66 5.73
N ALA A 191 5.83 -2.11 4.59
CA ALA A 191 5.64 -0.69 4.27
C ALA A 191 4.18 -0.32 4.01
N ASP A 192 3.38 -1.22 3.43
CA ASP A 192 1.93 -1.06 3.33
C ASP A 192 1.30 -0.91 4.73
N LEU A 193 1.55 -1.88 5.60
CA LEU A 193 1.04 -1.86 6.98
C LEU A 193 1.56 -0.65 7.78
N ILE A 194 2.85 -0.33 7.72
CA ILE A 194 3.41 0.81 8.44
C ILE A 194 2.89 2.13 7.85
N GLY A 195 2.83 2.26 6.52
CA GLY A 195 2.31 3.44 5.83
C GLY A 195 0.86 3.73 6.18
N GLN A 196 0.04 2.68 6.28
CA GLN A 196 -1.32 2.78 6.79
C GLN A 196 -1.36 3.28 8.24
N LEU A 197 -0.61 2.62 9.14
CA LEU A 197 -0.76 2.84 10.58
C LEU A 197 -0.02 4.07 11.13
N SER A 198 0.98 4.57 10.40
CA SER A 198 1.77 5.76 10.75
C SER A 198 1.19 7.07 10.19
N ASP A 199 0.12 7.02 9.41
CA ASP A 199 -0.56 8.23 8.94
C ASP A 199 -1.07 9.04 10.13
N LEU A 200 -0.68 10.31 10.21
CA LEU A 200 -1.14 11.26 11.25
C LEU A 200 -2.67 11.41 11.26
N ARG A 201 -3.33 11.14 10.13
CA ARG A 201 -4.77 11.17 9.98
C ARG A 201 -5.40 9.78 9.98
N TYR A 202 -4.65 8.70 10.20
CA TYR A 202 -5.15 7.31 10.17
C TYR A 202 -6.44 7.17 10.96
N LEU A 203 -6.41 7.64 12.21
CA LEU A 203 -7.52 7.61 13.16
C LEU A 203 -8.78 8.36 12.68
N LYS A 204 -8.63 9.39 11.84
CA LYS A 204 -9.72 10.15 11.20
C LYS A 204 -10.23 9.47 9.93
N LYS A 205 -9.41 8.64 9.29
CA LYS A 205 -9.73 7.89 8.07
C LYS A 205 -10.35 6.52 8.32
N ILE A 206 -10.36 6.02 9.56
CA ILE A 206 -11.03 4.76 9.94
C ILE A 206 -12.48 4.65 9.41
N PRO A 207 -13.32 5.70 9.42
CA PRO A 207 -14.64 5.61 8.81
C PRO A 207 -14.63 5.27 7.32
N ALA A 208 -13.70 5.81 6.54
CA ALA A 208 -13.55 5.48 5.12
C ALA A 208 -13.22 3.98 4.95
N LEU A 209 -12.21 3.48 5.68
CA LEU A 209 -11.83 2.07 5.67
C LEU A 209 -12.99 1.14 6.08
N PHE A 210 -13.77 1.53 7.10
CA PHE A 210 -14.93 0.78 7.53
C PHE A 210 -15.99 0.65 6.42
N TYR A 211 -16.24 1.70 5.64
CA TYR A 211 -17.24 1.65 4.58
C TYR A 211 -16.81 0.77 3.41
N GLU A 212 -15.52 0.71 3.09
CA GLU A 212 -15.00 -0.28 2.14
C GLU A 212 -15.14 -1.72 2.65
N PHE A 213 -14.86 -1.96 3.93
CA PHE A 213 -15.13 -3.25 4.56
C PHE A 213 -16.61 -3.61 4.55
N LYS A 214 -17.49 -2.60 4.63
CA LYS A 214 -18.94 -2.80 4.57
C LYS A 214 -19.40 -3.17 3.17
N GLU A 215 -18.83 -2.55 2.14
CA GLU A 215 -19.15 -2.83 0.74
C GLU A 215 -18.81 -4.28 0.34
N THR A 216 -17.67 -4.77 0.82
CA THR A 216 -17.20 -6.14 0.57
C THR A 216 -17.78 -7.18 1.53
N GLY A 217 -18.51 -6.75 2.56
CA GLY A 217 -19.01 -7.60 3.63
C GLY A 217 -17.95 -8.04 4.66
N ALA A 218 -16.68 -7.65 4.49
CA ALA A 218 -15.59 -7.92 5.42
C ALA A 218 -15.91 -7.42 6.85
N ASN A 219 -16.65 -6.32 6.98
CA ASN A 219 -17.05 -5.81 8.29
C ASN A 219 -17.88 -6.83 9.08
N LYS A 220 -18.75 -7.61 8.42
CA LYS A 220 -19.57 -8.65 9.07
C LYS A 220 -18.70 -9.82 9.50
N THR A 221 -17.79 -10.27 8.62
CA THR A 221 -16.84 -11.34 8.90
C THR A 221 -15.93 -11.00 10.08
N LEU A 222 -15.52 -9.73 10.21
CA LEU A 222 -14.66 -9.24 11.29
C LEU A 222 -15.45 -8.79 12.54
N GLY A 223 -16.79 -8.80 12.49
CA GLY A 223 -17.64 -8.41 13.62
C GLY A 223 -17.77 -6.90 13.87
N TYR A 224 -17.43 -6.05 12.89
CA TYR A 224 -17.55 -4.59 13.00
C TYR A 224 -18.92 -4.10 12.52
N ARG A 225 -19.66 -3.43 13.42
CA ARG A 225 -21.01 -2.89 13.16
C ARG A 225 -20.96 -1.41 12.75
N ASN A 226 -19.96 -0.69 13.22
CA ASN A 226 -19.74 0.73 12.93
C ASN A 226 -18.23 1.07 12.92
N PRO A 227 -17.83 2.27 12.42
CA PRO A 227 -16.43 2.70 12.45
C PRO A 227 -15.77 2.70 13.84
N GLY A 228 -16.56 2.89 14.89
CA GLY A 228 -16.07 2.84 16.27
C GLY A 228 -15.62 1.45 16.70
N ASP A 229 -16.24 0.38 16.19
CA ASP A 229 -15.79 -1.00 16.44
C ASP A 229 -14.40 -1.23 15.83
N LEU A 230 -14.21 -0.81 14.57
CA LEU A 230 -12.93 -0.92 13.87
C LEU A 230 -11.85 -0.12 14.60
N ARG A 231 -12.16 1.11 15.04
CA ARG A 231 -11.26 1.93 15.86
C ARG A 231 -10.89 1.22 17.15
N ARG A 232 -11.86 0.78 17.96
CA ARG A 232 -11.58 0.14 19.25
C ARG A 232 -10.71 -1.10 19.11
N ASN A 233 -10.88 -1.86 18.02
CA ASN A 233 -10.09 -3.06 17.75
C ASN A 233 -8.68 -2.77 17.21
N PHE A 234 -8.39 -1.54 16.79
CA PHE A 234 -7.11 -1.21 16.15
C PHE A 234 -5.86 -1.61 16.98
N PRO A 235 -5.75 -1.33 18.29
CA PRO A 235 -4.60 -1.79 19.07
C PRO A 235 -4.45 -3.31 19.08
N TYR A 236 -5.57 -4.05 19.19
CA TYR A 236 -5.54 -5.51 19.11
C TYR A 236 -5.04 -5.99 17.75
N PHE A 237 -5.55 -5.42 16.66
CA PHE A 237 -5.11 -5.71 15.30
C PHE A 237 -3.60 -5.45 15.13
N TYR A 238 -3.11 -4.30 15.61
CA TYR A 238 -1.69 -3.99 15.57
C TYR A 238 -0.84 -5.04 16.30
N ARG A 239 -1.17 -5.34 17.55
CA ARG A 239 -0.36 -6.23 18.41
C ARG A 239 -0.38 -7.68 17.93
N ASN A 240 -1.54 -8.18 17.53
CA ASN A 240 -1.76 -9.61 17.29
C ASN A 240 -1.65 -10.00 15.81
N VAL A 241 -1.79 -9.05 14.89
CA VAL A 241 -1.74 -9.32 13.44
C VAL A 241 -0.55 -8.64 12.80
N VAL A 242 -0.42 -7.32 12.95
CA VAL A 242 0.57 -6.53 12.19
C VAL A 242 1.99 -6.69 12.72
N PHE A 243 2.19 -6.65 14.05
CA PHE A 243 3.51 -6.52 14.65
C PHE A 243 4.51 -7.59 14.17
N LYS A 244 4.07 -8.85 14.02
CA LYS A 244 4.92 -9.95 13.55
C LYS A 244 5.43 -9.78 12.11
N TYR A 245 4.78 -8.97 11.28
CA TYR A 245 5.14 -8.77 9.88
C TYR A 245 6.03 -7.54 9.63
N ILE A 246 6.15 -6.64 10.61
CA ILE A 246 6.82 -5.35 10.41
C ILE A 246 8.16 -5.21 11.16
N GLN A 247 8.52 -6.19 11.99
CA GLN A 247 9.70 -6.10 12.86
C GLN A 247 11.02 -5.78 12.12
N PRO A 248 11.37 -6.48 11.02
CA PRO A 248 12.58 -6.13 10.26
C PRO A 248 12.53 -4.70 9.70
N ALA A 249 11.41 -4.30 9.11
CA ALA A 249 11.20 -2.94 8.60
C ALA A 249 11.34 -1.87 9.69
N LEU A 250 10.82 -2.12 10.91
CA LEU A 250 11.00 -1.22 12.04
C LEU A 250 12.48 -1.07 12.43
N ASN A 251 13.30 -2.11 12.28
CA ASN A 251 14.74 -2.00 12.57
C ASN A 251 15.46 -1.13 11.54
N TYR A 252 15.10 -1.23 10.27
CA TYR A 252 15.62 -0.33 9.24
C TYR A 252 15.16 1.11 9.44
N LEU A 253 13.90 1.36 9.81
CA LEU A 253 13.41 2.72 10.06
C LEU A 253 14.09 3.40 11.27
N LYS A 254 14.64 2.65 12.23
CA LYS A 254 15.30 3.25 13.40
C LYS A 254 16.58 4.02 13.07
N VAL A 255 17.23 3.74 11.95
CA VAL A 255 18.56 4.30 11.64
C VAL A 255 18.52 5.65 10.94
N THR A 256 17.32 6.20 10.69
CA THR A 256 17.13 7.50 10.07
C THR A 256 16.16 8.36 10.88
N GLU A 257 16.31 9.68 10.81
CA GLU A 257 15.42 10.61 11.52
C GLU A 257 13.97 10.51 11.01
N ALA A 258 13.79 10.45 9.69
CA ALA A 258 12.48 10.28 9.07
C ALA A 258 11.82 8.95 9.46
N GLY A 259 12.60 7.86 9.52
CA GLY A 259 12.10 6.56 9.93
C GLY A 259 11.72 6.52 11.41
N GLN A 260 12.49 7.17 12.29
CA GLN A 260 12.11 7.32 13.70
C GLN A 260 10.79 8.09 13.86
N GLN A 261 10.56 9.13 13.04
CA GLN A 261 9.29 9.86 13.04
C GLN A 261 8.12 8.98 12.57
N ILE A 262 8.31 8.14 11.55
CA ILE A 262 7.29 7.17 11.09
C ILE A 262 6.93 6.21 12.23
N ILE A 263 7.92 5.66 12.93
CA ILE A 263 7.71 4.78 14.09
C ILE A 263 6.95 5.51 15.20
N ALA A 264 7.36 6.74 15.52
CA ALA A 264 6.71 7.55 16.55
C ALA A 264 5.23 7.79 16.23
N ASN A 265 4.91 8.14 14.98
CA ASN A 265 3.53 8.36 14.54
C ASN A 265 2.69 7.08 14.64
N LEU A 266 3.23 5.93 14.20
CA LEU A 266 2.57 4.63 14.32
C LEU A 266 2.23 4.33 15.78
N HIS A 267 3.22 4.45 16.66
CA HIS A 267 3.06 4.15 18.09
C HIS A 267 2.11 5.14 18.77
N ALA A 268 2.14 6.43 18.38
CA ALA A 268 1.22 7.43 18.89
C ALA A 268 -0.23 7.11 18.53
N ASN A 269 -0.51 6.70 17.28
CA ASN A 269 -1.85 6.28 16.87
C ASN A 269 -2.36 5.08 17.68
N VAL A 270 -1.51 4.06 17.88
CA VAL A 270 -1.87 2.86 18.68
C VAL A 270 -2.13 3.27 20.13
N PHE A 271 -1.21 4.01 20.74
CA PHE A 271 -1.29 4.42 22.13
C PHE A 271 -2.51 5.30 22.41
N GLN A 272 -2.85 6.22 21.50
CA GLN A 272 -4.03 7.07 21.64
C GLN A 272 -5.30 6.21 21.83
N VAL A 273 -5.49 5.20 20.97
CA VAL A 273 -6.67 4.34 21.06
C VAL A 273 -6.61 3.39 22.27
N GLU A 274 -5.43 2.91 22.67
CA GLU A 274 -5.27 2.16 23.92
C GLU A 274 -5.75 2.97 25.13
N GLN A 275 -5.46 4.27 25.18
CA GLN A 275 -5.91 5.15 26.27
C GLN A 275 -7.40 5.44 26.21
N GLU A 276 -7.96 5.71 25.01
CA GLU A 276 -9.41 5.87 24.82
C GLU A 276 -10.18 4.63 25.32
N ASN A 277 -9.68 3.44 25.01
CA ASN A 277 -10.28 2.17 25.45
C ASN A 277 -10.23 1.99 26.98
N ARG A 278 -9.13 2.39 27.63
CA ARG A 278 -9.00 2.33 29.10
C ARG A 278 -9.99 3.26 29.79
N THR A 279 -10.06 4.53 29.37
CA THR A 279 -10.96 5.52 29.97
C THR A 279 -12.42 5.10 29.84
N ASN A 280 -12.83 4.58 28.68
CA ASN A 280 -14.20 4.09 28.47
C ASN A 280 -14.55 2.87 29.34
N THR A 281 -13.57 2.04 29.69
CA THR A 281 -13.77 0.89 30.59
C THR A 281 -13.98 1.34 32.04
N VAL A 282 -13.32 2.44 32.46
CA VAL A 282 -13.44 2.99 33.82
C VAL A 282 -14.76 3.73 34.02
N MET A 283 -15.29 4.41 33.00
CA MET A 283 -16.57 5.14 33.11
C MET A 283 -17.84 4.25 33.08
N VAL A 284 -17.70 2.96 32.76
CA VAL A 284 -18.82 2.00 32.65
C VAL A 284 -18.87 1.05 33.87
N ARG A 285 -17.94 1.19 34.82
CA ARG A 285 -17.92 0.48 36.10
C ARG A 285 -18.34 1.42 37.23
#